data_AF-A0A399YMK6-F1
#
_entry.id   AF-A0A399YMK6-F1
#
_cell.length_a   1.000
_cell.length_b   1.000
_cell.length_c   1.000
_cell.angle_alpha   90.00
_cell.angle_beta   90.00
_cell.angle_gamma   90.00
#
_symmetry.space_group_name_H-M   'P 1'
#
loop_
_entity.id
_entity.type
_entity.pdbx_description
1 polymer ?
#
loop_
_entity_poly.entity_id
_entity_poly.type
_entity_poly.pdbx_seq_one_letter_code
_entity_poly.pdbx_strand_id
1 'polypeptide(L)'
;MASQKAVKWNQPFYGAHEDRWFLSFRCYTKYVQVQFWQGTSLEPVPPKASKHEEVRYLDIHEDDELDEAQLRSWVEQASRLPGAKV
;
A
#
# COMPACT_ATOMS: atom_id res chain seq x y z
N MET A 1 16.36 -5.62 3.14
CA MET A 1 16.39 -4.43 2.27
C MET A 1 15.94 -3.23 3.09
N ALA A 2 16.68 -2.11 3.08
CA ALA A 2 16.27 -0.90 3.79
C ALA A 2 15.23 -0.15 2.94
N SER A 3 14.03 0.06 3.47
CA SER A 3 12.99 0.87 2.81
C SER A 3 13.11 2.34 3.23
N GLN A 4 12.98 3.24 2.26
CA GLN A 4 12.83 4.67 2.53
C GLN A 4 11.49 4.90 3.22
N LYS A 5 11.47 5.75 4.24
CA LYS A 5 10.24 6.15 4.95
C LYS A 5 10.11 7.67 4.92
N ALA A 6 8.90 8.16 4.69
CA ALA A 6 8.60 9.58 4.75
C ALA A 6 7.19 9.82 5.28
N VAL A 7 6.90 11.05 5.69
CA VAL A 7 5.54 11.52 5.95
C VAL A 7 5.22 12.61 4.95
N LYS A 8 4.17 12.43 4.15
CA LYS A 8 3.63 13.44 3.23
C LYS A 8 2.15 13.63 3.52
N TRP A 9 1.68 14.87 3.60
CA TRP A 9 0.29 15.22 3.91
C TRP A 9 -0.32 14.43 5.10
N ASN A 10 0.48 14.25 6.16
CA ASN A 10 0.12 13.48 7.36
C ASN A 10 -0.18 11.99 7.09
N GLN A 11 0.41 11.42 6.04
CA GLN A 11 0.35 9.99 5.72
C GLN A 11 1.76 9.41 5.71
N PRO A 12 2.00 8.24 6.33
CA PRO A 12 3.25 7.50 6.19
C PRO A 12 3.39 6.89 4.79
N PHE A 13 4.59 7.00 4.23
CA PHE A 13 4.97 6.43 2.94
C PHE A 13 6.17 5.51 3.09
N TYR A 14 6.19 4.44 2.28
CA TYR A 14 7.28 3.47 2.18
C TYR A 14 7.73 3.33 0.72
N GLY A 15 9.04 3.44 0.51
CA GLY A 15 9.68 3.38 -0.80
C GLY A 15 10.83 2.38 -0.84
N ALA A 16 11.06 1.79 -2.02
CA ALA A 16 12.17 0.88 -2.27
C ALA A 16 13.23 1.50 -3.19
N HIS A 17 12.91 2.63 -3.83
CA HIS A 17 13.78 3.38 -4.72
C HIS A 17 13.72 4.86 -4.34
N GLU A 18 14.76 5.61 -4.69
CA GLU A 18 14.84 7.05 -4.42
C GLU A 18 13.61 7.79 -4.98
N ASP A 19 12.92 8.50 -4.10
CA ASP A 19 11.72 9.31 -4.37
C ASP A 19 10.55 8.55 -5.02
N ARG A 20 10.50 7.24 -4.84
CA ARG A 20 9.45 6.37 -5.39
C ARG A 20 8.84 5.51 -4.30
N TRP A 21 7.53 5.53 -4.24
CA TRP A 21 6.74 4.95 -3.16
C TRP A 21 5.97 3.74 -3.67
N PHE A 22 5.92 2.67 -2.88
CA PHE A 22 5.14 1.47 -3.22
C PHE A 22 3.95 1.28 -2.28
N LEU A 23 4.01 1.84 -1.07
CA LEU A 23 2.95 1.75 -0.06
C LEU A 23 2.77 3.08 0.68
N SER A 24 1.51 3.41 0.97
CA SER A 24 1.14 4.41 1.97
C SER A 24 -0.02 3.89 2.81
N PHE A 25 -0.29 4.50 3.96
CA PHE A 25 -1.56 4.22 4.66
C PHE A 25 -2.12 5.46 5.34
N ARG A 26 -3.42 5.42 5.64
CA ARG A 26 -4.13 6.47 6.37
C ARG A 26 -5.10 5.85 7.37
N CYS A 27 -5.15 6.41 8.56
CA CYS A 27 -6.14 6.04 9.56
C CYS A 27 -7.40 6.89 9.38
N TYR A 28 -8.52 6.23 9.15
CA TYR A 28 -9.86 6.81 9.22
C TYR A 28 -10.51 6.43 10.55
N THR A 29 -11.67 7.02 10.85
CA THR A 29 -12.41 6.73 12.09
C THR A 29 -12.83 5.26 12.23
N LYS A 30 -12.96 4.53 11.11
CA LYS A 30 -13.52 3.17 11.08
C LYS A 30 -12.60 2.09 10.48
N TYR A 31 -11.49 2.49 9.88
CA TYR A 31 -10.57 1.57 9.23
C TYR A 31 -9.21 2.22 9.01
N VAL A 32 -8.19 1.40 8.85
CA VAL A 32 -6.92 1.80 8.26
C VAL A 32 -6.96 1.45 6.78
N GLN A 33 -6.76 2.44 5.91
CA GLN A 33 -6.64 2.19 4.48
C GLN A 33 -5.18 2.07 4.10
N VAL A 34 -4.79 0.89 3.65
CA VAL A 34 -3.49 0.63 3.02
C VAL A 34 -3.63 0.87 1.53
N GLN A 35 -2.70 1.65 0.96
CA GLN A 35 -2.65 1.99 -0.45
C GLN A 35 -1.42 1.38 -1.10
N PHE A 36 -1.62 0.72 -2.24
CA PHE A 36 -0.56 0.20 -3.11
C PHE A 36 -0.58 0.96 -4.43
N TRP A 37 0.53 1.62 -4.78
CA TRP A 37 0.59 2.53 -5.94
C TRP A 37 0.46 1.80 -7.29
N GLN A 38 1.04 0.61 -7.39
CA GLN A 38 0.91 -0.32 -8.53
C GLN A 38 0.16 -1.58 -8.08
N GLY A 39 -0.98 -1.38 -7.43
CA GLY A 39 -1.78 -2.45 -6.84
C GLY A 39 -2.40 -3.41 -7.85
N THR A 40 -2.62 -2.99 -9.09
CA THR A 40 -3.08 -3.86 -10.19
C THR A 40 -2.06 -4.93 -10.61
N SER A 41 -0.79 -4.73 -10.27
CA SER A 41 0.30 -5.68 -10.58
C SER A 41 0.56 -6.69 -9.47
N LEU A 42 -0.25 -6.67 -8.40
CA LEU A 42 -0.12 -7.60 -7.27
C LEU A 42 -1.02 -8.83 -7.48
N GLU A 43 -0.60 -9.96 -6.92
CA GLU A 43 -1.32 -11.23 -6.99
C GLU A 43 -1.60 -11.79 -5.57
N PRO A 44 -2.87 -12.01 -5.20
CA PRO A 44 -4.08 -11.49 -5.85
C PRO A 44 -4.12 -9.97 -5.89
N VAL A 45 -4.95 -9.38 -6.75
CA VAL A 45 -5.13 -7.93 -6.79
C VAL A 45 -5.89 -7.46 -5.52
N PRO A 46 -5.40 -6.45 -4.77
CA PRO A 46 -6.13 -5.94 -3.61
C PRO A 46 -7.53 -5.44 -4.00
N PRO A 47 -8.54 -5.68 -3.15
CA PRO A 47 -9.94 -5.74 -3.59
C PRO A 47 -10.53 -4.37 -3.97
N LYS A 48 -10.02 -3.28 -3.38
CA LYS A 48 -10.65 -1.96 -3.53
C LYS A 48 -9.98 -1.13 -4.63
N ALA A 49 -10.74 -0.83 -5.67
CA ALA A 49 -10.31 0.02 -6.77
C ALA A 49 -10.08 1.48 -6.35
N SER A 50 -9.25 2.19 -7.11
CA SER A 50 -9.01 3.63 -7.00
C SER A 50 -9.54 4.36 -8.22
N LYS A 51 -9.65 5.70 -8.12
CA LYS A 51 -9.85 6.57 -9.29
C LYS A 51 -8.62 6.59 -10.21
N HIS A 52 -7.44 6.26 -9.66
CA HIS A 52 -6.21 6.07 -10.43
C HIS A 52 -6.12 4.60 -10.87
N GLU A 53 -5.88 4.38 -12.16
CA GLU A 53 -5.99 3.06 -12.81
C GLU A 53 -5.18 1.96 -12.11
N GLU A 54 -3.92 2.26 -11.75
CA GLU A 54 -2.98 1.31 -11.17
C GLU A 54 -3.12 1.12 -9.66
N VAL A 55 -3.75 2.07 -8.96
CA VAL A 55 -3.76 2.10 -7.49
C VAL A 55 -4.84 1.17 -6.95
N ARG A 56 -4.50 0.37 -5.94
CA ARG A 56 -5.47 -0.43 -5.19
C ARG A 56 -5.33 -0.21 -3.69
N TYR A 57 -6.42 -0.47 -2.99
CA TYR A 57 -6.52 -0.32 -1.55
C TYR A 57 -6.90 -1.62 -0.87
N LEU A 58 -6.52 -1.72 0.39
CA LEU A 58 -7.08 -2.61 1.38
C LEU A 58 -7.56 -1.75 2.55
N ASP A 59 -8.85 -1.78 2.84
CA ASP A 59 -9.37 -1.23 4.08
C ASP A 59 -9.34 -2.35 5.13
N ILE A 60 -8.73 -2.07 6.29
CA ILE A 60 -8.68 -2.99 7.43
C ILE A 60 -9.54 -2.38 8.54
N HIS A 61 -10.65 -3.03 8.84
CA HIS A 61 -11.54 -2.68 9.95
C HIS A 61 -11.10 -3.35 11.25
N GLU A 62 -11.60 -2.84 12.37
CA GLU A 62 -11.26 -3.33 13.72
C GLU A 62 -11.64 -4.80 13.94
N ASP A 63 -12.78 -5.23 13.40
CA ASP A 63 -13.32 -6.59 13.56
C ASP A 63 -12.96 -7.53 12.40
N ASP A 64 -12.13 -7.09 11.44
CA ASP A 64 -11.73 -7.93 10.31
C ASP A 64 -10.77 -9.05 10.76
N GLU A 65 -11.01 -10.27 10.27
CA GLU A 65 -9.97 -11.30 10.30
C GLU A 65 -8.88 -10.93 9.27
N LEU A 66 -7.80 -10.35 9.77
CA LEU A 66 -6.68 -9.94 8.92
C LEU A 66 -5.85 -11.15 8.50
N ASP A 67 -5.84 -11.45 7.20
CA ASP A 67 -4.86 -12.37 6.61
C ASP A 67 -3.48 -11.69 6.55
N GLU A 68 -2.69 -11.86 7.62
CA GLU A 68 -1.34 -11.32 7.73
C GLU A 68 -0.37 -11.87 6.66
N ALA A 69 -0.58 -13.11 6.22
CA ALA A 69 0.26 -13.73 5.20
C ALA A 69 0.03 -13.07 3.84
N GLN A 70 -1.23 -12.81 3.50
CA GLN A 70 -1.61 -12.07 2.30
C GLN A 70 -1.12 -10.63 2.33
N LEU A 71 -1.29 -9.92 3.46
CA LEU A 71 -0.80 -8.55 3.60
C LEU A 71 0.72 -8.48 3.42
N ARG A 72 1.47 -9.39 4.06
CA ARG A 72 2.92 -9.49 3.88
C ARG A 72 3.31 -9.74 2.43
N SER A 73 2.62 -10.68 1.77
CA SER A 73 2.84 -10.98 0.35
C SER A 73 2.68 -9.74 -0.52
N TRP A 74 1.63 -8.94 -0.32
CA TRP A 74 1.43 -7.68 -1.04
C TRP A 74 2.54 -6.66 -0.80
N VAL A 75 2.98 -6.50 0.45
CA VAL A 75 4.07 -5.58 0.79
C VAL A 75 5.37 -6.02 0.09
N GLU A 76 5.69 -7.31 0.10
CA GLU A 76 6.87 -7.85 -0.55
C GLU A 76 6.82 -7.69 -2.07
N GLN A 77 5.69 -8.01 -2.70
CA GLN A 77 5.49 -7.82 -4.14
C GLN A 77 5.63 -6.35 -4.53
N ALA A 78 4.92 -5.46 -3.83
CA ALA A 78 4.95 -4.01 -4.09
C ALA A 78 6.36 -3.44 -3.94
N SER A 79 7.15 -3.94 -2.98
CA SER A 79 8.55 -3.49 -2.77
C SER A 79 9.50 -3.82 -3.93
N ARG A 80 9.13 -4.77 -4.81
CA ARG A 80 9.91 -5.17 -5.99
C ARG A 80 9.50 -4.39 -7.24
N LEU A 81 8.39 -3.65 -7.20
CA LEU A 81 7.92 -2.82 -8.30
C LEU A 81 8.64 -1.47 -8.30
N PRO A 82 8.68 -0.77 -9.45
CA PRO A 82 9.35 0.53 -9.55
C PRO A 82 8.82 1.63 -8.62
N GLY A 83 7.68 1.43 -7.95
CA GLY A 83 6.95 2.46 -7.20
C GLY A 83 6.41 3.59 -8.08
N ALA A 84 5.74 4.56 -7.46
CA ALA A 84 5.22 5.76 -8.12
C ALA A 84 5.88 7.02 -7.54
N LYS A 85 5.99 8.06 -8.37
CA LYS A 85 6.29 9.42 -7.91
C LYS A 85 4.99 10.07 -7.46
N VAL A 86 5.01 10.64 -6.26
CA VAL A 86 3.85 11.24 -5.58
C VAL A 86 4.23 12.57 -4.98
#